data_AF-A0A519MII1-F1
#
_entry.id   AF-A0A519MII1-F1
#
_cell.length_a   1.000
_cell.length_b   1.000
_cell.length_c   1.000
_cell.angle_alpha   90.00
_cell.angle_beta   90.00
_cell.angle_gamma   90.00
#
_symmetry.space_group_name_H-M   'P 1'
#
loop_
_entity.id
_entity.type
_entity.pdbx_description
1 polymer ?
#
loop_
_entity_poly.entity_id
_entity_poly.type
_entity_poly.pdbx_seq_one_letter_code
_entity_poly.pdbx_strand_id
1 'polypeptide(L)'
;MSIRIQDIIPAIDSQFMGIHPDMEIDNVSIDSRSLQNNAGTLFFALTGQNHDGHRYINKLIGDGVVNFVVNAIPIHTESKANFFVVDNTLTALQQFGAYYRRLFHFPVIAITGSSGKTIVKEWLNYLLSPDYNIIRSPKSYNSQVGVPLSVIGINGKHNLGIFEAGISTMGEMEKLEPIINPDTGILTNIGTAHDEGFESREQKIKEKLKLFKNAKLLIFQKNAEVEALLDPAVKTLTWSFDAEADVHITSAPSGSTTRLYISYKSDFEITIPFTDAASIENAINCLLLLLSFGYSHEVISERMAGLYPVEMRLQVKNGINNCTIIDDSYSSDFQSLKIALDFLEQHKTHQKKTIILSDVFQSGFETDVLYEKVAKLLSDHRISQVIGIGETIGRQLADFPNFFPYKTTTAFLAHYKAGAFDNETILVKGARSFRFDEIVVFLEEKTHETVLEINLNAILHNLNFYKAKLRAETKIMVMVKAFGYGSGSYEIAKALSHQKVDYLGVAFADE
;
A
#
# COMPACT_ATOMS: atom_id res chain seq x y z
N MET A 1 -16.55 -9.35 2.26
CA MET A 1 -16.53 -10.03 3.56
C MET A 1 -17.97 -10.21 4.00
N SER A 2 -18.27 -11.23 4.79
CA SER A 2 -19.50 -11.36 5.58
C SER A 2 -19.12 -12.25 6.76
N ILE A 3 -19.06 -11.67 7.96
CA ILE A 3 -18.70 -12.36 9.21
C ILE A 3 -19.72 -11.98 10.28
N ARG A 4 -20.27 -12.97 10.99
CA ARG A 4 -21.24 -12.71 12.04
C ARG A 4 -20.54 -12.14 13.27
N ILE A 5 -21.18 -11.17 13.92
CA ILE A 5 -20.70 -10.60 15.18
C ILE A 5 -20.34 -11.68 16.21
N GLN A 6 -21.16 -12.73 16.32
CA GLN A 6 -20.95 -13.85 17.24
C GLN A 6 -19.59 -14.55 17.05
N ASP A 7 -19.07 -14.60 15.82
CA ASP A 7 -17.76 -15.18 15.53
C ASP A 7 -16.61 -14.21 15.85
N ILE A 8 -16.88 -12.91 15.77
CA ILE A 8 -15.89 -11.85 16.03
C ILE A 8 -15.60 -11.76 17.53
N ILE A 9 -16.64 -11.84 18.37
CA ILE A 9 -16.53 -11.71 19.83
C ILE A 9 -15.40 -12.56 20.43
N PRO A 10 -15.36 -13.90 20.21
CA PRO A 10 -14.27 -14.74 20.70
C PRO A 10 -12.98 -14.57 19.90
N ALA A 11 -13.04 -14.14 18.63
CA ALA A 11 -11.86 -13.96 17.80
C ALA A 11 -10.96 -12.79 18.26
N ILE A 12 -11.53 -11.75 18.85
CA ILE A 12 -10.81 -10.56 19.34
C ILE A 12 -10.85 -10.41 20.87
N ASP A 13 -11.26 -11.46 21.58
CA ASP A 13 -11.36 -11.50 23.05
C ASP A 13 -12.09 -10.26 23.63
N SER A 14 -13.30 -10.00 23.11
CA SER A 14 -14.06 -8.79 23.47
C SER A 14 -15.24 -9.07 24.39
N GLN A 15 -15.55 -8.10 25.25
CA GLN A 15 -16.84 -8.00 25.88
C GLN A 15 -17.81 -7.25 24.96
N PHE A 16 -18.85 -7.94 24.50
CA PHE A 16 -19.85 -7.36 23.61
C PHE A 16 -20.96 -6.63 24.38
N MET A 17 -21.31 -5.44 23.92
CA MET A 17 -22.48 -4.68 24.36
C MET A 17 -23.15 -4.04 23.14
N GLY A 18 -24.42 -4.37 22.87
CA GLY A 18 -25.07 -3.85 21.66
C GLY A 18 -26.53 -4.22 21.53
N ILE A 19 -27.15 -3.66 20.48
CA ILE A 19 -28.58 -3.74 20.18
C ILE A 19 -28.90 -4.76 19.07
N HIS A 20 -27.91 -5.18 18.29
CA HIS A 20 -28.06 -6.12 17.17
C HIS A 20 -26.93 -7.16 17.16
N PRO A 21 -26.95 -8.18 18.05
CA PRO A 21 -25.88 -9.18 18.16
C PRO A 21 -25.78 -10.15 16.97
N ASP A 22 -26.82 -10.22 16.13
CA ASP A 22 -26.91 -11.15 15.00
C ASP A 22 -26.54 -10.53 13.65
N MET A 23 -26.00 -9.31 13.66
CA MET A 23 -25.60 -8.59 12.44
C MET A 23 -24.36 -9.24 11.79
N GLU A 24 -24.23 -9.04 10.48
CA GLU A 24 -23.03 -9.39 9.72
C GLU A 24 -22.19 -8.16 9.40
N ILE A 25 -20.87 -8.32 9.50
CA ILE A 25 -19.86 -7.34 9.14
C ILE A 25 -19.40 -7.60 7.70
N ASP A 26 -19.47 -6.58 6.86
CA ASP A 26 -19.10 -6.65 5.44
C ASP A 26 -17.84 -5.84 5.08
N ASN A 27 -17.39 -4.97 5.98
CA ASN A 27 -16.25 -4.09 5.81
C ASN A 27 -15.56 -3.80 7.15
N VAL A 28 -14.25 -3.57 7.11
CA VAL A 28 -13.45 -3.13 8.26
C VAL A 28 -12.86 -1.76 7.94
N SER A 29 -12.86 -0.86 8.92
CA SER A 29 -12.32 0.48 8.75
C SER A 29 -11.58 0.96 9.99
N ILE A 30 -10.54 1.77 9.75
CA ILE A 30 -9.82 2.55 10.77
C ILE A 30 -9.84 4.04 10.45
N ASP A 31 -10.40 4.43 9.30
CA ASP A 31 -10.43 5.81 8.83
C ASP A 31 -11.86 6.34 8.88
N SER A 32 -12.10 7.27 9.81
CA SER A 32 -13.40 7.89 10.01
C SER A 32 -13.85 8.77 8.84
N ARG A 33 -12.96 9.02 7.87
CA ARG A 33 -13.22 9.82 6.67
C ARG A 33 -13.59 8.97 5.46
N SER A 34 -13.42 7.64 5.53
CA SER A 34 -13.73 6.78 4.39
C SER A 34 -15.21 6.85 4.06
N LEU A 35 -15.51 7.14 2.80
CA LEU A 35 -16.89 7.15 2.28
C LEU A 35 -17.48 5.74 2.16
N GLN A 36 -16.67 4.72 2.42
CA GLN A 36 -17.06 3.32 2.40
C GLN A 36 -17.62 2.85 3.76
N ASN A 37 -17.60 3.72 4.77
CA ASN A 37 -18.19 3.42 6.08
C ASN A 37 -19.72 3.33 5.94
N ASN A 38 -20.30 2.25 6.46
CA ASN A 38 -21.73 1.93 6.40
C ASN A 38 -22.16 1.17 7.67
N ALA A 39 -23.43 0.73 7.75
CA ALA A 39 -23.93 -0.02 8.89
C ALA A 39 -23.23 -1.39 9.10
N GLY A 40 -22.75 -2.03 8.03
CA GLY A 40 -21.97 -3.28 8.07
C GLY A 40 -20.48 -3.08 8.41
N THR A 41 -20.03 -1.85 8.63
CA THR A 41 -18.63 -1.54 8.92
C THR A 41 -18.29 -1.80 10.38
N LEU A 42 -17.27 -2.62 10.61
CA LEU A 42 -16.59 -2.75 11.91
C LEU A 42 -15.46 -1.71 11.99
N PHE A 43 -15.69 -0.66 12.76
CA PHE A 43 -14.73 0.43 12.94
C PHE A 43 -13.82 0.18 14.13
N PHE A 44 -12.52 0.05 13.91
CA PHE A 44 -11.53 -0.05 15.00
C PHE A 44 -11.08 1.35 15.42
N ALA A 45 -11.45 1.74 16.64
CA ALA A 45 -11.02 3.00 17.24
C ALA A 45 -9.57 2.90 17.72
N LEU A 46 -8.62 3.00 16.79
CA LEU A 46 -7.20 2.95 17.10
C LEU A 46 -6.74 4.23 17.83
N THR A 47 -5.89 4.05 18.84
CA THR A 47 -5.24 5.15 19.56
C THR A 47 -3.77 5.21 19.13
N GLY A 48 -3.39 6.29 18.46
CA GLY A 48 -2.01 6.63 18.12
C GLY A 48 -1.53 7.86 18.90
N GLN A 49 -0.25 8.21 18.75
CA GLN A 49 0.35 9.34 19.46
C GLN A 49 -0.38 10.69 19.20
N ASN A 50 -0.89 10.87 17.98
CA ASN A 50 -1.51 12.13 17.53
C ASN A 50 -2.97 12.00 17.10
N HIS A 51 -3.55 10.80 17.13
CA HIS A 51 -4.91 10.53 16.68
C HIS A 51 -5.56 9.52 17.60
N ASP A 52 -6.81 9.80 17.97
CA ASP A 52 -7.63 8.91 18.79
C ASP A 52 -8.94 8.66 18.04
N GLY A 53 -9.10 7.44 17.55
CA GLY A 53 -10.27 6.98 16.80
C GLY A 53 -11.57 7.13 17.58
N HIS A 54 -11.52 7.10 18.92
CA HIS A 54 -12.71 7.19 19.77
C HIS A 54 -13.43 8.53 19.63
N ARG A 55 -12.69 9.60 19.29
CA ARG A 55 -13.25 10.94 19.09
C ARG A 55 -14.25 11.02 17.93
N TYR A 56 -14.21 10.07 17.00
CA TYR A 56 -15.06 10.07 15.82
C TYR A 56 -16.31 9.20 15.96
N ILE A 57 -16.46 8.43 17.04
CA ILE A 57 -17.55 7.47 17.20
C ILE A 57 -18.92 8.14 17.11
N ASN A 58 -19.15 9.24 17.85
CA ASN A 58 -20.42 9.97 17.80
C ASN A 58 -20.78 10.45 16.39
N LYS A 59 -19.78 10.94 15.64
CA LYS A 59 -19.98 11.37 14.25
C LYS A 59 -20.31 10.17 13.36
N LEU A 60 -19.54 9.09 13.47
CA LEU A 60 -19.72 7.88 12.66
C LEU A 60 -21.06 7.19 12.91
N ILE A 61 -21.58 7.23 14.14
CA ILE A 61 -22.95 6.81 14.45
C ILE A 61 -23.96 7.65 13.65
N GLY A 62 -23.78 8.97 13.61
CA GLY A 62 -24.60 9.87 12.79
C GLY A 62 -24.48 9.61 11.27
N ASP A 63 -23.31 9.17 10.83
CA ASP A 63 -23.02 8.79 9.43
C ASP A 63 -23.47 7.33 9.12
N GLY A 64 -24.08 6.62 10.07
CA GLY A 64 -24.70 5.31 9.88
C GLY A 64 -23.85 4.09 10.25
N VAL A 65 -22.65 4.27 10.81
CA VAL A 65 -21.82 3.17 11.34
C VAL A 65 -22.35 2.73 12.69
N VAL A 66 -22.54 1.42 12.88
CA VAL A 66 -23.13 0.87 14.10
C VAL A 66 -22.29 -0.22 14.78
N ASN A 67 -21.07 -0.49 14.34
CA ASN A 67 -20.19 -1.49 14.97
C ASN A 67 -18.81 -0.90 15.28
N PHE A 68 -18.41 -0.89 16.55
CA PHE A 68 -17.18 -0.25 17.01
C PHE A 68 -16.35 -1.17 17.90
N VAL A 69 -15.06 -1.30 17.61
CA VAL A 69 -14.08 -1.91 18.50
C VAL A 69 -13.40 -0.80 19.28
N VAL A 70 -13.55 -0.82 20.60
CA VAL A 70 -13.16 0.28 21.50
C VAL A 70 -12.48 -0.26 22.74
N ASN A 71 -11.65 0.56 23.40
CA ASN A 71 -11.15 0.24 24.73
C ASN A 71 -12.12 0.64 25.85
N ALA A 72 -12.95 1.64 25.59
CA ALA A 72 -14.03 2.07 26.47
C ALA A 72 -15.19 2.62 25.64
N ILE A 73 -16.42 2.36 26.09
CA ILE A 73 -17.61 2.87 25.42
C ILE A 73 -17.71 4.39 25.67
N PRO A 74 -17.85 5.21 24.62
CA PRO A 74 -18.06 6.65 24.80
C PRO A 74 -19.37 6.95 25.53
N ILE A 75 -19.33 7.92 26.43
CA ILE A 75 -20.49 8.35 27.23
C ILE A 75 -21.67 8.70 26.30
N HIS A 76 -22.87 8.23 26.65
CA HIS A 76 -24.13 8.47 25.93
C HIS A 76 -24.23 7.82 24.53
N THR A 77 -23.44 6.77 24.28
CA THR A 77 -23.48 5.99 23.03
C THR A 77 -23.91 4.53 23.22
N GLU A 78 -24.06 4.08 24.47
CA GLU A 78 -24.23 2.68 24.90
C GLU A 78 -25.43 1.97 24.24
N SER A 79 -26.48 2.72 23.88
CA SER A 79 -27.71 2.20 23.27
C SER A 79 -27.84 2.52 21.77
N LYS A 80 -26.81 3.11 21.15
CA LYS A 80 -26.85 3.61 19.77
C LYS A 80 -26.11 2.71 18.76
N ALA A 81 -25.27 1.81 19.25
CA ALA A 81 -24.40 0.98 18.41
C ALA A 81 -24.01 -0.31 19.15
N ASN A 82 -23.38 -1.21 18.41
CA ASN A 82 -22.70 -2.38 18.93
C ASN A 82 -21.25 -2.02 19.27
N PHE A 83 -20.80 -2.40 20.46
CA PHE A 83 -19.45 -2.18 20.98
C PHE A 83 -18.78 -3.51 21.32
N PHE A 84 -17.58 -3.68 20.78
CA PHE A 84 -16.64 -4.73 21.15
C PHE A 84 -15.60 -4.10 22.05
N VAL A 85 -15.76 -4.26 23.36
CA VAL A 85 -14.87 -3.68 24.35
C VAL A 85 -13.67 -4.61 24.54
N VAL A 86 -12.47 -4.08 24.30
CA VAL A 86 -11.20 -4.83 24.33
C VAL A 86 -10.14 -4.03 25.09
N ASP A 87 -9.14 -4.69 25.67
CA ASP A 87 -8.06 -3.97 26.37
C ASP A 87 -7.22 -3.09 25.43
N ASN A 88 -7.00 -3.54 24.20
CA ASN A 88 -6.19 -2.85 23.21
C ASN A 88 -6.76 -3.02 21.79
N THR A 89 -7.17 -1.92 21.16
CA THR A 89 -7.82 -1.96 19.84
C THR A 89 -6.88 -2.34 18.69
N LEU A 90 -5.56 -2.10 18.83
CA LEU A 90 -4.56 -2.57 17.86
C LEU A 90 -4.38 -4.09 17.96
N THR A 91 -4.27 -4.62 19.17
CA THR A 91 -4.18 -6.07 19.39
C THR A 91 -5.43 -6.77 18.86
N ALA A 92 -6.62 -6.21 19.11
CA ALA A 92 -7.86 -6.73 18.55
C ALA A 92 -7.88 -6.72 17.02
N LEU A 93 -7.36 -5.68 16.37
CA LEU A 93 -7.23 -5.65 14.89
C LEU A 93 -6.31 -6.76 14.38
N GLN A 94 -5.20 -7.01 15.07
CA GLN A 94 -4.24 -8.06 14.74
C GLN A 94 -4.86 -9.46 14.92
N GLN A 95 -5.56 -9.68 16.03
CA GLN A 95 -6.30 -10.92 16.30
C GLN A 95 -7.39 -11.15 15.26
N PHE A 96 -8.14 -10.12 14.89
CA PHE A 96 -9.15 -10.20 13.83
C PHE A 96 -8.53 -10.56 12.48
N GLY A 97 -7.40 -9.93 12.12
CA GLY A 97 -6.66 -10.25 10.89
C GLY A 97 -6.22 -11.72 10.85
N ALA A 98 -5.68 -12.24 11.96
CA ALA A 98 -5.28 -13.64 12.07
C ALA A 98 -6.48 -14.60 12.03
N TYR A 99 -7.58 -14.26 12.69
CA TYR A 99 -8.83 -15.01 12.59
C TYR A 99 -9.34 -15.08 11.15
N TYR A 100 -9.43 -13.92 10.48
CA TYR A 100 -9.92 -13.84 9.11
C TYR A 100 -9.02 -14.60 8.13
N ARG A 101 -7.69 -14.54 8.29
CA ARG A 101 -6.72 -15.32 7.50
C ARG A 101 -7.03 -16.81 7.54
N ARG A 102 -7.36 -17.35 8.71
CA ARG A 102 -7.61 -18.80 8.92
C ARG A 102 -8.87 -19.31 8.23
N LEU A 103 -9.76 -18.42 7.81
CA LEU A 103 -10.94 -18.79 7.03
C LEU A 103 -10.59 -19.22 5.59
N PHE A 104 -9.35 -18.97 5.13
CA PHE A 104 -8.91 -19.25 3.77
C PHE A 104 -7.69 -20.18 3.75
N HIS A 105 -7.67 -21.12 2.80
CA HIS A 105 -6.64 -22.13 2.68
C HIS A 105 -6.04 -22.09 1.27
N PHE A 106 -5.05 -21.22 1.07
CA PHE A 106 -4.23 -21.13 -0.15
C PHE A 106 -2.80 -20.73 0.21
N PRO A 107 -1.82 -20.96 -0.68
CA PRO A 107 -0.41 -20.64 -0.42
C PRO A 107 -0.18 -19.16 -0.15
N VAL A 108 0.65 -18.84 0.85
CA VAL A 108 1.04 -17.46 1.16
C VAL A 108 2.55 -17.25 1.10
N ILE A 109 2.93 -16.19 0.41
CA ILE A 109 4.31 -15.69 0.32
C ILE A 109 4.42 -14.47 1.26
N ALA A 110 5.37 -14.52 2.19
CA ALA A 110 5.73 -13.39 3.05
C ALA A 110 7.06 -12.78 2.64
N ILE A 111 7.12 -11.45 2.59
CA ILE A 111 8.32 -10.71 2.23
C ILE A 111 8.74 -9.81 3.39
N THR A 112 9.98 -9.95 3.85
CA THR A 112 10.58 -8.97 4.78
C THR A 112 12.02 -8.66 4.41
N GLY A 113 12.55 -7.62 5.05
CA GLY A 113 13.89 -7.09 4.84
C GLY A 113 13.94 -5.59 5.11
N SER A 114 15.12 -5.01 4.98
CA SER A 114 15.34 -3.57 5.19
C SER A 114 14.88 -2.77 3.97
N SER A 115 15.12 -3.26 2.76
CA SER A 115 14.74 -2.63 1.48
C SER A 115 14.12 -3.65 0.52
N GLY A 116 13.50 -3.20 -0.57
CA GLY A 116 13.03 -4.08 -1.66
C GLY A 116 11.69 -4.80 -1.45
N LYS A 117 11.12 -4.81 -0.23
CA LYS A 117 9.86 -5.53 0.10
C LYS A 117 8.71 -5.27 -0.88
N THR A 118 8.31 -4.00 -1.04
CA THR A 118 7.21 -3.62 -1.92
C THR A 118 7.55 -3.86 -3.40
N ILE A 119 8.81 -3.66 -3.82
CA ILE A 119 9.25 -3.92 -5.19
C ILE A 119 9.08 -5.40 -5.53
N VAL A 120 9.66 -6.28 -4.70
CA VAL A 120 9.54 -7.73 -4.85
C VAL A 120 8.07 -8.16 -4.83
N LYS A 121 7.26 -7.60 -3.93
CA LYS A 121 5.83 -7.91 -3.83
C LYS A 121 5.07 -7.55 -5.12
N GLU A 122 5.27 -6.34 -5.66
CA GLU A 122 4.60 -5.92 -6.91
C GLU A 122 5.14 -6.68 -8.13
N TRP A 123 6.44 -6.96 -8.19
CA TRP A 123 7.03 -7.79 -9.25
C TRP A 123 6.51 -9.21 -9.22
N LEU A 124 6.44 -9.84 -8.05
CA LEU A 124 5.84 -11.18 -7.93
C LEU A 124 4.38 -11.18 -8.32
N ASN A 125 3.61 -10.15 -7.95
CA ASN A 125 2.23 -10.01 -8.42
C ASN A 125 2.17 -9.97 -9.95
N TYR A 126 3.02 -9.16 -10.60
CA TYR A 126 3.10 -9.12 -12.06
C TYR A 126 3.47 -10.48 -12.65
N LEU A 127 4.56 -11.08 -12.17
CA LEU A 127 5.12 -12.32 -12.68
C LEU A 127 4.18 -13.52 -12.49
N LEU A 128 3.32 -13.53 -11.46
CA LEU A 128 2.45 -14.66 -11.13
C LEU A 128 0.98 -14.43 -11.53
N SER A 129 0.57 -13.19 -11.80
CA SER A 129 -0.82 -12.85 -12.17
C SER A 129 -1.39 -13.62 -13.39
N PRO A 130 -0.60 -14.10 -14.37
CA PRO A 130 -1.16 -14.93 -15.44
C PRO A 130 -1.73 -16.27 -14.96
N ASP A 131 -1.24 -16.82 -13.85
CA ASP A 131 -1.61 -18.16 -13.37
C ASP A 131 -2.41 -18.14 -12.06
N TYR A 132 -2.37 -17.01 -11.33
CA TYR A 132 -2.95 -16.89 -10.00
C TYR A 132 -3.90 -15.69 -9.88
N ASN A 133 -4.95 -15.88 -9.08
CA ASN A 133 -5.73 -14.81 -8.52
C ASN A 133 -5.10 -14.36 -7.19
N ILE A 134 -4.34 -13.27 -7.26
CA ILE A 134 -3.45 -12.83 -6.18
C ILE A 134 -4.10 -11.75 -5.33
N ILE A 135 -4.11 -11.96 -4.01
CA ILE A 135 -4.26 -10.89 -3.02
C ILE A 135 -2.88 -10.46 -2.53
N ARG A 136 -2.65 -9.16 -2.40
CA ARG A 136 -1.37 -8.63 -1.90
C ARG A 136 -1.56 -7.46 -0.95
N SER A 137 -0.53 -7.15 -0.15
CA SER A 137 -0.51 -5.90 0.62
C SER A 137 -0.76 -4.73 -0.32
N PRO A 138 -1.77 -3.87 -0.07
CA PRO A 138 -1.96 -2.69 -0.89
C PRO A 138 -0.81 -1.71 -0.63
N LYS A 139 -0.17 -1.22 -1.69
CA LYS A 139 0.95 -0.25 -1.60
C LYS A 139 2.01 -0.75 -0.60
N SER A 140 2.47 0.07 0.35
CA SER A 140 3.46 -0.30 1.36
C SER A 140 2.86 -0.69 2.72
N TYR A 141 1.65 -1.28 2.74
CA TYR A 141 0.98 -1.67 3.99
C TYR A 141 1.68 -2.87 4.64
N ASN A 142 2.73 -2.57 5.41
CA ASN A 142 3.62 -3.56 6.03
C ASN A 142 3.80 -3.36 7.55
N SER A 143 3.08 -2.41 8.15
CA SER A 143 3.18 -2.09 9.59
C SER A 143 2.26 -2.96 10.46
N GLN A 144 2.36 -2.75 11.79
CA GLN A 144 1.49 -3.35 12.81
C GLN A 144 -0.02 -3.18 12.53
N VAL A 145 -0.40 -2.13 11.81
CA VAL A 145 -1.77 -1.84 11.37
C VAL A 145 -1.98 -2.25 9.90
N GLY A 146 -0.99 -2.02 9.04
CA GLY A 146 -1.12 -2.27 7.61
C GLY A 146 -1.27 -3.75 7.25
N VAL A 147 -0.55 -4.64 7.94
CA VAL A 147 -0.60 -6.09 7.69
C VAL A 147 -2.00 -6.68 7.95
N PRO A 148 -2.65 -6.48 9.13
CA PRO A 148 -3.99 -7.01 9.32
C PRO A 148 -4.98 -6.46 8.30
N LEU A 149 -4.92 -5.17 7.95
CA LEU A 149 -5.78 -4.60 6.91
C LEU A 149 -5.55 -5.21 5.53
N SER A 150 -4.30 -5.56 5.20
CA SER A 150 -3.94 -6.23 3.95
C SER A 150 -4.61 -7.61 3.85
N VAL A 151 -4.57 -8.38 4.93
CA VAL A 151 -5.11 -9.74 5.01
C VAL A 151 -6.64 -9.75 5.06
N ILE A 152 -7.26 -8.75 5.67
CA ILE A 152 -8.72 -8.55 5.69
C ILE A 152 -9.30 -8.35 4.27
N GLY A 153 -8.47 -7.94 3.30
CA GLY A 153 -8.83 -7.85 1.89
C GLY A 153 -9.06 -9.19 1.17
N ILE A 154 -8.76 -10.33 1.81
CA ILE A 154 -8.96 -11.65 1.23
C ILE A 154 -10.46 -11.91 0.95
N ASN A 155 -10.72 -12.61 -0.15
CA ASN A 155 -12.03 -13.12 -0.55
C ASN A 155 -11.87 -14.53 -1.14
N GLY A 156 -12.99 -15.27 -1.28
CA GLY A 156 -13.00 -16.67 -1.69
C GLY A 156 -12.57 -16.96 -3.13
N LYS A 157 -12.20 -15.95 -3.92
CA LYS A 157 -11.72 -16.13 -5.29
C LYS A 157 -10.20 -16.14 -5.39
N HIS A 158 -9.49 -15.60 -4.40
CA HIS A 158 -8.03 -15.60 -4.40
C HIS A 158 -7.49 -17.01 -4.16
N ASN A 159 -6.38 -17.34 -4.82
CA ASN A 159 -5.71 -18.62 -4.70
C ASN A 159 -4.20 -18.48 -4.41
N LEU A 160 -3.70 -17.25 -4.21
CA LEU A 160 -2.34 -16.95 -3.77
C LEU A 160 -2.33 -15.63 -2.99
N GLY A 161 -1.57 -15.57 -1.89
CA GLY A 161 -1.36 -14.34 -1.11
C GLY A 161 0.09 -13.89 -1.12
N ILE A 162 0.34 -12.58 -1.29
CA ILE A 162 1.69 -11.98 -1.25
C ILE A 162 1.68 -10.79 -0.29
N PHE A 163 2.18 -10.99 0.92
CA PHE A 163 2.16 -9.97 1.97
C PHE A 163 3.57 -9.55 2.38
N GLU A 164 3.76 -8.25 2.60
CA GLU A 164 5.01 -7.73 3.15
C GLU A 164 4.87 -7.34 4.62
N ALA A 165 5.92 -7.59 5.41
CA ALA A 165 6.00 -7.24 6.81
C ALA A 165 7.24 -6.38 7.09
N GLY A 166 7.02 -5.27 7.78
CA GLY A 166 8.03 -4.35 8.29
C GLY A 166 8.00 -4.31 9.81
N ILE A 167 9.18 -4.07 10.38
CA ILE A 167 9.38 -3.89 11.82
C ILE A 167 10.31 -2.71 12.06
N SER A 168 10.07 -2.01 13.15
CA SER A 168 10.88 -0.92 13.66
C SER A 168 11.50 -1.26 15.01
N THR A 169 10.89 -2.14 15.80
CA THR A 169 11.40 -2.54 17.13
C THR A 169 11.16 -4.03 17.42
N MET A 170 11.68 -4.50 18.56
CA MET A 170 11.52 -5.87 19.04
C MET A 170 10.06 -6.24 19.40
N GLY A 171 9.70 -7.51 19.18
CA GLY A 171 8.38 -8.06 19.51
C GLY A 171 7.27 -7.68 18.52
N GLU A 172 7.61 -6.98 17.44
CA GLU A 172 6.67 -6.59 16.40
C GLU A 172 6.41 -7.72 15.40
N MET A 173 7.42 -8.52 15.05
CA MET A 173 7.26 -9.58 14.05
C MET A 173 6.42 -10.74 14.61
N GLU A 174 6.52 -11.00 15.90
CA GLU A 174 5.73 -12.03 16.60
C GLU A 174 4.23 -11.76 16.54
N LYS A 175 3.84 -10.49 16.42
CA LYS A 175 2.44 -10.09 16.24
C LYS A 175 1.98 -10.22 14.78
N LEU A 176 2.90 -10.08 13.82
CA LEU A 176 2.60 -10.12 12.39
C LEU A 176 2.59 -11.54 11.82
N GLU A 177 3.45 -12.43 12.32
CA GLU A 177 3.55 -13.80 11.81
C GLU A 177 2.22 -14.57 11.88
N PRO A 178 1.44 -14.55 12.98
CA PRO A 178 0.17 -15.28 13.03
C PRO A 178 -0.88 -14.73 12.05
N ILE A 179 -0.74 -13.46 11.66
CA ILE A 179 -1.65 -12.79 10.72
C ILE A 179 -1.36 -13.24 9.28
N ILE A 180 -0.07 -13.31 8.91
CA ILE A 180 0.35 -13.68 7.55
C ILE A 180 0.35 -15.20 7.38
N ASN A 181 0.89 -15.92 8.37
CA ASN A 181 1.09 -17.37 8.42
C ASN A 181 1.62 -17.94 7.08
N PRO A 182 2.88 -17.62 6.71
CA PRO A 182 3.37 -17.90 5.36
C PRO A 182 3.77 -19.35 5.12
N ASP A 183 3.55 -19.81 3.89
CA ASP A 183 4.11 -21.05 3.36
C ASP A 183 5.53 -20.84 2.84
N THR A 184 5.78 -19.71 2.17
CA THR A 184 7.09 -19.36 1.60
C THR A 184 7.52 -17.98 2.09
N GLY A 185 8.75 -17.88 2.56
CA GLY A 185 9.38 -16.63 2.95
C GLY A 185 10.34 -16.12 1.89
N ILE A 186 10.40 -14.79 1.72
CA ILE A 186 11.47 -14.10 1.01
C ILE A 186 12.08 -13.08 1.96
N LEU A 187 13.36 -13.27 2.27
CA LEU A 187 14.15 -12.30 3.00
C LEU A 187 15.01 -11.54 1.98
N THR A 188 14.63 -10.29 1.73
CA THR A 188 15.41 -9.37 0.90
C THR A 188 16.64 -8.87 1.68
N ASN A 189 17.29 -7.81 1.21
CA ASN A 189 18.50 -7.28 1.84
C ASN A 189 18.28 -6.82 3.30
N ILE A 190 19.24 -7.17 4.17
CA ILE A 190 19.36 -6.71 5.56
C ILE A 190 20.36 -5.54 5.64
N GLY A 191 19.88 -4.36 5.24
CA GLY A 191 20.57 -3.07 5.44
C GLY A 191 20.30 -2.43 6.80
N THR A 192 20.72 -1.18 6.97
CA THR A 192 20.74 -0.42 8.25
C THR A 192 19.42 0.26 8.65
N ALA A 193 18.35 0.11 7.85
CA ALA A 193 17.07 0.77 8.14
C ALA A 193 16.47 0.30 9.47
N HIS A 194 16.09 1.23 10.36
CA HIS A 194 15.55 0.97 11.70
C HIS A 194 16.53 0.37 12.71
N ASP A 195 17.84 0.48 12.49
CA ASP A 195 18.84 0.00 13.45
C ASP A 195 18.67 0.63 14.84
N GLU A 196 18.14 1.86 14.93
CA GLU A 196 17.86 2.56 16.20
C GLU A 196 16.88 1.82 17.13
N GLY A 197 16.09 0.89 16.61
CA GLY A 197 15.14 0.09 17.37
C GLY A 197 15.68 -1.25 17.85
N PHE A 198 16.96 -1.57 17.59
CA PHE A 198 17.60 -2.83 17.94
C PHE A 198 18.96 -2.60 18.62
N GLU A 199 19.28 -3.45 19.58
CA GLU A 199 20.56 -3.43 20.30
C GLU A 199 21.72 -3.90 19.41
N SER A 200 21.43 -4.75 18.41
CA SER A 200 22.42 -5.26 17.47
C SER A 200 21.80 -5.71 16.15
N ARG A 201 22.66 -5.84 15.13
CA ARG A 201 22.30 -6.45 13.84
C ARG A 201 21.79 -7.88 14.00
N GLU A 202 22.42 -8.67 14.87
CA GLU A 202 21.99 -10.03 15.20
C GLU A 202 20.56 -10.05 15.76
N GLN A 203 20.23 -9.13 16.68
CA GLN A 203 18.90 -9.01 17.25
C GLN A 203 17.85 -8.65 16.18
N LYS A 204 18.19 -7.74 15.26
CA LYS A 204 17.34 -7.38 14.12
C LYS A 204 17.09 -8.57 13.18
N ILE A 205 18.12 -9.37 12.89
CA ILE A 205 17.99 -10.57 12.06
C ILE A 205 17.06 -11.57 12.75
N LYS A 206 17.30 -11.87 14.04
CA LYS A 206 16.43 -12.75 14.84
C LYS A 206 14.98 -12.30 14.80
N GLU A 207 14.71 -11.01 15.00
CA GLU A 207 13.34 -10.49 14.95
C GLU A 207 12.71 -10.66 13.56
N LYS A 208 13.43 -10.40 12.47
CA LYS A 208 12.91 -10.63 11.10
C LYS A 208 12.63 -12.11 10.82
N LEU A 209 13.51 -13.00 11.27
CA LEU A 209 13.40 -14.44 11.04
C LEU A 209 12.17 -15.07 11.74
N LYS A 210 11.63 -14.43 12.78
CA LYS A 210 10.36 -14.86 13.40
C LYS A 210 9.21 -15.00 12.41
N LEU A 211 9.20 -14.22 11.32
CA LEU A 211 8.19 -14.32 10.26
C LEU A 211 8.15 -15.70 9.58
N PHE A 212 9.29 -16.40 9.58
CA PHE A 212 9.50 -17.61 8.80
C PHE A 212 9.59 -18.87 9.66
N LYS A 213 9.32 -18.79 10.97
CA LYS A 213 9.45 -19.95 11.89
C LYS A 213 8.65 -21.18 11.44
N ASN A 214 7.53 -20.98 10.75
CA ASN A 214 6.64 -22.04 10.26
C ASN A 214 6.65 -22.16 8.72
N ALA A 215 7.50 -21.39 8.03
CA ALA A 215 7.55 -21.41 6.57
C ALA A 215 8.17 -22.71 6.07
N LYS A 216 7.63 -23.26 4.97
CA LYS A 216 8.13 -24.48 4.32
C LYS A 216 9.41 -24.23 3.53
N LEU A 217 9.60 -22.99 3.06
CA LEU A 217 10.74 -22.57 2.27
C LEU A 217 11.08 -21.11 2.58
N LEU A 218 12.37 -20.80 2.76
CA LEU A 218 12.90 -19.44 2.84
C LEU A 218 13.87 -19.17 1.68
N ILE A 219 13.61 -18.11 0.93
CA ILE A 219 14.44 -17.62 -0.16
C ILE A 219 15.20 -16.38 0.31
N PHE A 220 16.52 -16.37 0.14
CA PHE A 220 17.37 -15.24 0.50
C PHE A 220 18.75 -15.31 -0.18
N GLN A 221 19.46 -14.18 -0.20
CA GLN A 221 20.87 -14.16 -0.58
C GLN A 221 21.71 -14.87 0.49
N LYS A 222 22.60 -15.77 0.09
CA LYS A 222 23.50 -16.50 1.00
C LYS A 222 24.16 -15.54 1.98
N ASN A 223 24.00 -15.80 3.28
CA ASN A 223 24.44 -14.89 4.33
C ASN A 223 24.68 -15.66 5.64
N ALA A 224 25.93 -15.67 6.09
CA ALA A 224 26.35 -16.43 7.27
C ALA A 224 25.66 -16.00 8.56
N GLU A 225 25.36 -14.70 8.74
CA GLU A 225 24.65 -14.20 9.94
C GLU A 225 23.20 -14.71 9.97
N VAL A 226 22.53 -14.72 8.81
CA VAL A 226 21.17 -15.26 8.70
C VAL A 226 21.17 -16.76 8.95
N GLU A 227 22.09 -17.49 8.32
CA GLU A 227 22.18 -18.95 8.45
C GLU A 227 22.51 -19.41 9.88
N ALA A 228 23.34 -18.66 10.60
CA ALA A 228 23.66 -18.96 12.00
C ALA A 228 22.46 -18.80 12.95
N LEU A 229 21.45 -18.03 12.54
CA LEU A 229 20.28 -17.68 13.35
C LEU A 229 18.98 -18.34 12.89
N LEU A 230 19.00 -18.97 11.72
CA LEU A 230 17.84 -19.62 11.14
C LEU A 230 17.58 -20.95 11.85
N ASP A 231 16.29 -21.28 12.05
CA ASP A 231 15.90 -22.59 12.50
C ASP A 231 16.30 -23.66 11.45
N PRO A 232 17.11 -24.67 11.81
CA PRO A 232 17.55 -25.72 10.88
C PRO A 232 16.40 -26.51 10.24
N ALA A 233 15.19 -26.48 10.81
CA ALA A 233 14.01 -27.13 10.25
C ALA A 233 13.44 -26.39 9.01
N VAL A 234 13.74 -25.10 8.85
CA VAL A 234 13.28 -24.29 7.71
C VAL A 234 14.13 -24.61 6.50
N LYS A 235 13.51 -25.15 5.44
CA LYS A 235 14.23 -25.38 4.18
C LYS A 235 14.58 -24.06 3.53
N THR A 236 15.74 -24.00 2.89
CA THR A 236 16.25 -22.79 2.24
C THR A 236 16.42 -23.00 0.74
N LEU A 237 16.30 -21.91 -0.02
CA LEU A 237 16.79 -21.80 -1.39
C LEU A 237 17.59 -20.50 -1.48
N THR A 238 18.90 -20.63 -1.58
CA THR A 238 19.84 -19.53 -1.49
C THR A 238 20.41 -19.14 -2.84
N TRP A 239 20.74 -17.86 -3.01
CA TRP A 239 21.45 -17.38 -4.18
C TRP A 239 22.69 -16.56 -3.81
N SER A 240 23.63 -16.46 -4.74
CA SER A 240 24.89 -15.75 -4.53
C SER A 240 25.53 -15.33 -5.86
N PHE A 241 26.35 -14.27 -5.81
CA PHE A 241 27.24 -13.89 -6.90
C PHE A 241 28.61 -14.58 -6.86
N ASP A 242 29.08 -14.96 -5.66
CA ASP A 242 30.48 -15.38 -5.44
C ASP A 242 30.62 -16.56 -4.46
N ALA A 243 29.81 -16.60 -3.40
CA ALA A 243 29.78 -17.71 -2.43
C ALA A 243 29.04 -18.95 -2.97
N GLU A 244 29.37 -20.14 -2.44
CA GLU A 244 28.60 -21.34 -2.71
C GLU A 244 27.17 -21.24 -2.15
N ALA A 245 26.19 -21.28 -3.05
CA ALA A 245 24.77 -21.23 -2.78
C ALA A 245 24.03 -22.21 -3.70
N ASP A 246 22.73 -22.43 -3.47
CA ASP A 246 21.94 -23.33 -4.31
C ASP A 246 21.85 -22.82 -5.77
N VAL A 247 21.83 -21.50 -5.95
CA VAL A 247 21.79 -20.82 -7.25
C VAL A 247 22.95 -19.84 -7.36
N HIS A 248 23.85 -20.08 -8.31
CA HIS A 248 24.94 -19.15 -8.62
C HIS A 248 24.55 -18.22 -9.77
N ILE A 249 24.82 -16.92 -9.63
CA ILE A 249 24.40 -15.90 -10.58
C ILE A 249 25.57 -15.00 -10.96
N THR A 250 25.69 -14.69 -12.25
CA THR A 250 26.58 -13.63 -12.72
C THR A 250 25.77 -12.59 -13.47
N SER A 251 26.01 -11.30 -13.18
CA SER A 251 25.33 -10.19 -13.84
C SER A 251 26.26 -9.47 -14.81
N ALA A 252 25.77 -9.20 -16.02
CA ALA A 252 26.44 -8.37 -17.01
C ALA A 252 25.51 -7.21 -17.43
N PRO A 253 25.60 -6.03 -16.77
CA PRO A 253 24.86 -4.84 -17.16
C PRO A 253 25.27 -4.34 -18.56
N SER A 254 24.30 -3.94 -19.36
CA SER A 254 24.51 -3.36 -20.70
C SER A 254 23.37 -2.41 -21.07
N GLY A 255 23.71 -1.14 -21.33
CA GLY A 255 22.72 -0.11 -21.63
C GLY A 255 21.76 0.11 -20.46
N SER A 256 20.45 -0.07 -20.71
CA SER A 256 19.38 0.02 -19.71
C SER A 256 18.92 -1.35 -19.19
N THR A 257 19.66 -2.42 -19.48
CA THR A 257 19.30 -3.80 -19.15
C THR A 257 20.45 -4.53 -18.48
N THR A 258 20.17 -5.62 -17.78
CA THR A 258 21.18 -6.53 -17.25
C THR A 258 20.88 -7.93 -17.70
N ARG A 259 21.88 -8.59 -18.28
CA ARG A 259 21.83 -10.03 -18.52
C ARG A 259 22.27 -10.76 -17.26
N LEU A 260 21.49 -11.74 -16.83
CA LEU A 260 21.81 -12.62 -15.72
C LEU A 260 22.09 -14.01 -16.27
N TYR A 261 23.24 -14.57 -15.90
CA TYR A 261 23.61 -15.97 -16.16
C TYR A 261 23.36 -16.76 -14.88
N ILE A 262 22.58 -17.82 -14.96
CA ILE A 262 22.07 -18.57 -13.82
C ILE A 262 22.53 -20.02 -13.93
N SER A 263 23.20 -20.50 -12.89
CA SER A 263 23.53 -21.92 -12.74
C SER A 263 22.67 -22.53 -11.64
N TYR A 264 21.71 -23.37 -12.04
CA TYR A 264 20.82 -24.11 -11.14
C TYR A 264 20.27 -25.36 -11.81
N LYS A 265 20.82 -26.54 -11.49
CA LYS A 265 20.55 -27.86 -12.12
C LYS A 265 20.88 -27.92 -13.62
N SER A 266 20.48 -26.91 -14.39
CA SER A 266 20.79 -26.64 -15.79
C SER A 266 20.96 -25.14 -15.97
N ASP A 267 22.00 -24.75 -16.70
CA ASP A 267 22.35 -23.33 -16.88
C ASP A 267 21.43 -22.64 -17.90
N PHE A 268 21.11 -21.37 -17.64
CA PHE A 268 20.33 -20.53 -18.56
C PHE A 268 20.65 -19.05 -18.35
N GLU A 269 20.19 -18.21 -19.29
CA GLU A 269 20.32 -16.76 -19.19
C GLU A 269 18.96 -16.07 -19.34
N ILE A 270 18.80 -14.95 -18.64
CA ILE A 270 17.65 -14.05 -18.78
C ILE A 270 18.12 -12.60 -18.87
N THR A 271 17.24 -11.71 -19.30
CA THR A 271 17.50 -10.27 -19.31
C THR A 271 16.45 -9.55 -18.48
N ILE A 272 16.89 -8.59 -17.65
CA ILE A 272 16.00 -7.72 -16.86
C ILE A 272 16.19 -6.25 -17.24
N PRO A 273 15.15 -5.40 -17.17
CA PRO A 273 15.20 -4.01 -17.60
C PRO A 273 15.73 -3.05 -16.51
N PHE A 274 16.81 -3.45 -15.81
CA PHE A 274 17.46 -2.64 -14.78
C PHE A 274 18.97 -2.85 -14.79
N THR A 275 19.71 -1.86 -14.30
CA THR A 275 21.17 -1.91 -14.16
C THR A 275 21.66 -1.63 -12.75
N ASP A 276 20.81 -1.11 -11.86
CA ASP A 276 21.19 -0.84 -10.48
C ASP A 276 21.21 -2.12 -9.64
N ALA A 277 22.16 -2.20 -8.70
CA ALA A 277 22.37 -3.39 -7.88
C ALA A 277 21.11 -3.80 -7.10
N ALA A 278 20.39 -2.84 -6.50
CA ALA A 278 19.22 -3.14 -5.69
C ALA A 278 18.09 -3.80 -6.52
N SER A 279 17.83 -3.30 -7.73
CA SER A 279 16.88 -3.91 -8.66
C SER A 279 17.31 -5.29 -9.12
N ILE A 280 18.61 -5.49 -9.38
CA ILE A 280 19.16 -6.81 -9.74
C ILE A 280 18.90 -7.81 -8.58
N GLU A 281 19.24 -7.46 -7.34
CA GLU A 281 19.00 -8.31 -6.16
C GLU A 281 17.50 -8.63 -5.98
N ASN A 282 16.63 -7.63 -6.13
CA ASN A 282 15.18 -7.82 -6.04
C ASN A 282 14.64 -8.74 -7.15
N ALA A 283 15.18 -8.64 -8.35
CA ALA A 283 14.80 -9.47 -9.49
C ALA A 283 15.24 -10.92 -9.26
N ILE A 284 16.44 -11.12 -8.72
CA ILE A 284 16.94 -12.44 -8.34
C ILE A 284 16.05 -13.10 -7.28
N ASN A 285 15.59 -12.36 -6.26
CA ASN A 285 14.64 -12.89 -5.28
C ASN A 285 13.33 -13.36 -5.94
N CYS A 286 12.83 -12.62 -6.95
CA CYS A 286 11.65 -13.02 -7.71
C CYS A 286 11.92 -14.27 -8.57
N LEU A 287 13.07 -14.32 -9.24
CA LEU A 287 13.53 -15.46 -10.04
C LEU A 287 13.56 -16.75 -9.20
N LEU A 288 14.13 -16.71 -8.00
CA LEU A 288 14.22 -17.89 -7.15
C LEU A 288 12.85 -18.43 -6.75
N LEU A 289 11.88 -17.53 -6.53
CA LEU A 289 10.52 -17.97 -6.26
C LEU A 289 9.92 -18.68 -7.50
N LEU A 290 10.09 -18.13 -8.70
CA LEU A 290 9.63 -18.78 -9.93
C LEU A 290 10.28 -20.15 -10.14
N LEU A 291 11.59 -20.28 -9.87
CA LEU A 291 12.29 -21.57 -9.90
C LEU A 291 11.70 -22.55 -8.87
N SER A 292 11.40 -22.08 -7.64
CA SER A 292 10.80 -22.91 -6.59
C SER A 292 9.38 -23.39 -6.93
N PHE A 293 8.66 -22.61 -7.76
CA PHE A 293 7.32 -22.96 -8.24
C PHE A 293 7.36 -23.84 -9.51
N GLY A 294 8.56 -24.13 -10.03
CA GLY A 294 8.76 -25.04 -11.16
C GLY A 294 8.46 -24.43 -12.53
N TYR A 295 8.48 -23.10 -12.66
CA TYR A 295 8.37 -22.45 -13.97
C TYR A 295 9.55 -22.81 -14.87
N SER A 296 9.28 -22.99 -16.17
CA SER A 296 10.33 -23.27 -17.15
C SER A 296 11.21 -22.03 -17.38
N HIS A 297 12.43 -22.24 -17.86
CA HIS A 297 13.37 -21.16 -18.13
C HIS A 297 12.83 -20.16 -19.17
N GLU A 298 12.05 -20.65 -20.14
CA GLU A 298 11.42 -19.84 -21.17
C GLU A 298 10.40 -18.87 -20.56
N VAL A 299 9.52 -19.38 -19.69
CA VAL A 299 8.50 -18.56 -19.01
C VAL A 299 9.16 -17.54 -18.08
N ILE A 300 10.20 -17.95 -17.35
CA ILE A 300 10.96 -17.05 -16.49
C ILE A 300 11.60 -15.93 -17.34
N SER A 301 12.28 -16.27 -18.43
CA SER A 301 12.95 -15.30 -19.30
C SER A 301 11.97 -14.27 -19.87
N GLU A 302 10.83 -14.75 -20.40
CA GLU A 302 9.77 -13.90 -20.94
C GLU A 302 9.22 -12.92 -19.90
N ARG A 303 8.81 -13.42 -18.72
CA ARG A 303 8.16 -12.59 -17.70
C ARG A 303 9.15 -11.64 -17.02
N MET A 304 10.38 -12.07 -16.77
CA MET A 304 11.40 -11.25 -16.12
C MET A 304 11.87 -10.07 -17.01
N ALA A 305 11.85 -10.23 -18.33
CA ALA A 305 12.11 -9.13 -19.27
C ALA A 305 11.05 -8.02 -19.16
N GLY A 306 9.85 -8.34 -18.67
CA GLY A 306 8.73 -7.42 -18.49
C GLY A 306 8.69 -6.68 -17.16
N LEU A 307 9.68 -6.81 -16.27
CA LEU A 307 9.70 -6.08 -14.99
C LEU A 307 9.70 -4.55 -15.17
N TYR A 308 9.40 -3.80 -14.10
CA TYR A 308 9.21 -2.34 -14.20
C TYR A 308 9.50 -1.55 -12.93
N PRO A 309 9.85 -0.25 -13.06
CA PRO A 309 9.98 0.61 -11.89
C PRO A 309 8.67 0.63 -11.10
N VAL A 310 8.73 0.24 -9.83
CA VAL A 310 7.55 0.24 -8.95
C VAL A 310 7.46 1.59 -8.25
N GLU A 311 6.41 2.34 -8.55
CA GLU A 311 6.11 3.56 -7.81
C GLU A 311 5.56 3.22 -6.42
N MET A 312 6.31 3.62 -5.40
CA MET A 312 6.04 3.23 -4.02
C MET A 312 4.91 4.03 -3.36
N ARG A 313 4.49 5.15 -3.97
CA ARG A 313 3.57 6.13 -3.39
C ARG A 313 2.79 6.84 -4.47
N LEU A 314 1.55 7.22 -4.14
CA LEU A 314 0.80 8.21 -4.92
C LEU A 314 1.57 9.53 -4.90
N GLN A 315 1.92 10.04 -6.07
CA GLN A 315 2.59 11.32 -6.19
C GLN A 315 1.56 12.41 -6.47
N VAL A 316 1.65 13.51 -5.74
CA VAL A 316 0.91 14.73 -6.04
C VAL A 316 1.84 15.61 -6.87
N LYS A 317 1.47 15.87 -8.12
CA LYS A 317 2.22 16.67 -9.09
C LYS A 317 1.42 17.92 -9.46
N ASN A 318 2.12 18.99 -9.81
CA ASN A 318 1.48 20.18 -10.39
C ASN A 318 1.13 19.88 -11.86
N GLY A 319 -0.13 20.10 -12.21
CA GLY A 319 -0.63 19.95 -13.57
C GLY A 319 -0.82 21.30 -14.25
N ILE A 320 -0.86 21.28 -15.57
CA ILE A 320 -1.22 22.44 -16.39
C ILE A 320 -2.58 23.05 -15.99
N ASN A 321 -2.78 24.34 -16.26
CA ASN A 321 -4.03 25.08 -16.00
C ASN A 321 -4.48 25.02 -14.52
N ASN A 322 -3.53 25.18 -13.59
CA ASN A 322 -3.78 25.14 -12.14
C ASN A 322 -4.49 23.85 -11.71
N CYS A 323 -4.12 22.73 -12.30
CA CYS A 323 -4.61 21.42 -11.92
C CYS A 323 -3.65 20.76 -10.92
N THR A 324 -4.16 19.83 -10.14
CA THR A 324 -3.34 18.95 -9.30
C THR A 324 -3.49 17.52 -9.80
N ILE A 325 -2.38 16.86 -10.11
CA ILE A 325 -2.37 15.48 -10.60
C ILE A 325 -2.00 14.54 -9.45
N ILE A 326 -2.79 13.50 -9.26
CA ILE A 326 -2.47 12.37 -8.40
C ILE A 326 -2.10 11.19 -9.30
N ASP A 327 -0.83 10.81 -9.29
CA ASP A 327 -0.26 9.76 -10.13
C ASP A 327 -0.38 8.39 -9.45
N ASP A 328 -1.12 7.47 -10.09
CA ASP A 328 -1.24 6.03 -9.79
C ASP A 328 -1.22 5.21 -11.09
N SER A 329 -0.37 5.61 -12.05
CA SER A 329 -0.42 5.17 -13.45
C SER A 329 0.08 3.75 -13.74
N TYR A 330 0.49 3.00 -12.71
CA TYR A 330 1.14 1.68 -12.85
C TYR A 330 0.32 0.48 -12.38
N SER A 331 -0.77 0.69 -11.64
CA SER A 331 -1.67 -0.38 -11.19
C SER A 331 -3.13 0.00 -11.36
N SER A 332 -3.96 -0.95 -11.81
CA SER A 332 -5.41 -0.78 -11.88
C SER A 332 -6.12 -2.03 -11.37
N ASP A 333 -6.21 -2.11 -10.04
CA ASP A 333 -7.05 -3.08 -9.34
C ASP A 333 -8.07 -2.39 -8.43
N PHE A 334 -9.11 -3.13 -8.04
CA PHE A 334 -10.24 -2.54 -7.30
C PHE A 334 -9.83 -2.03 -5.91
N GLN A 335 -8.95 -2.76 -5.21
CA GLN A 335 -8.49 -2.35 -3.88
C GLN A 335 -7.60 -1.12 -3.96
N SER A 336 -6.65 -1.09 -4.90
CA SER A 336 -5.81 0.08 -5.11
C SER A 336 -6.62 1.29 -5.58
N LEU A 337 -7.70 1.09 -6.34
CA LEU A 337 -8.62 2.17 -6.76
C LEU A 337 -9.33 2.79 -5.57
N LYS A 338 -9.87 1.97 -4.66
CA LYS A 338 -10.49 2.45 -3.42
C LYS A 338 -9.53 3.34 -2.63
N ILE A 339 -8.29 2.90 -2.45
CA ILE A 339 -7.26 3.67 -1.71
C ILE A 339 -6.89 4.95 -2.46
N ALA A 340 -6.81 4.92 -3.80
CA ALA A 340 -6.52 6.09 -4.61
C ALA A 340 -7.63 7.15 -4.54
N LEU A 341 -8.90 6.72 -4.52
CA LEU A 341 -10.06 7.58 -4.35
C LEU A 341 -10.15 8.17 -2.93
N ASP A 342 -9.87 7.38 -1.89
CA ASP A 342 -9.76 7.90 -0.52
C ASP A 342 -8.63 8.93 -0.39
N PHE A 343 -7.49 8.70 -1.05
CA PHE A 343 -6.39 9.67 -1.10
C PHE A 343 -6.76 10.94 -1.86
N LEU A 344 -7.46 10.82 -3.00
CA LEU A 344 -8.00 11.95 -3.74
C LEU A 344 -8.88 12.84 -2.85
N GLU A 345 -9.76 12.26 -2.04
CA GLU A 345 -10.59 13.05 -1.11
C GLU A 345 -9.79 13.79 -0.04
N GLN A 346 -8.69 13.20 0.43
CA GLN A 346 -7.82 13.81 1.44
C GLN A 346 -6.96 14.92 0.87
N HIS A 347 -6.57 14.80 -0.40
CA HIS A 347 -5.61 15.70 -1.04
C HIS A 347 -6.21 16.68 -2.03
N LYS A 348 -7.54 16.63 -2.28
CA LYS A 348 -8.19 17.56 -3.20
C LYS A 348 -7.88 19.01 -2.86
N THR A 349 -7.49 19.73 -3.89
CA THR A 349 -7.21 21.17 -3.90
C THR A 349 -8.37 21.93 -4.52
N HIS A 350 -9.20 21.24 -5.31
CA HIS A 350 -10.33 21.80 -6.03
C HIS A 350 -11.63 21.02 -5.77
N GLN A 351 -12.77 21.65 -6.05
CA GLN A 351 -14.08 21.01 -5.95
C GLN A 351 -14.34 20.02 -7.09
N LYS A 352 -13.91 20.38 -8.31
CA LYS A 352 -14.03 19.54 -9.49
C LYS A 352 -12.98 18.42 -9.41
N LYS A 353 -13.46 17.17 -9.55
CA LYS A 353 -12.63 15.97 -9.51
C LYS A 353 -12.79 15.20 -10.80
N THR A 354 -11.67 14.92 -11.44
CA THR A 354 -11.63 14.08 -12.62
C THR A 354 -10.83 12.81 -12.32
N ILE A 355 -11.29 11.67 -12.81
CA ILE A 355 -10.48 10.45 -12.85
C ILE A 355 -10.22 10.06 -14.30
N ILE A 356 -8.97 9.72 -14.59
CA ILE A 356 -8.56 9.04 -15.82
C ILE A 356 -8.28 7.60 -15.42
N LEU A 357 -9.13 6.67 -15.85
CA LEU A 357 -9.15 5.29 -15.39
C LEU A 357 -9.00 4.33 -16.58
N SER A 358 -8.05 3.39 -16.50
CA SER A 358 -7.95 2.31 -17.48
C SER A 358 -8.98 1.21 -17.22
N ASP A 359 -8.93 0.12 -17.99
CA ASP A 359 -9.58 -1.12 -17.56
C ASP A 359 -9.11 -1.49 -16.13
N VAL A 360 -10.06 -1.92 -15.29
CA VAL A 360 -9.82 -2.28 -13.89
C VAL A 360 -9.84 -3.80 -13.79
N PHE A 361 -8.80 -4.36 -13.18
CA PHE A 361 -8.65 -5.79 -13.01
C PHE A 361 -8.78 -6.15 -11.54
N GLN A 362 -9.79 -6.94 -11.20
CA GLN A 362 -9.83 -7.59 -9.91
C GLN A 362 -10.07 -9.06 -10.13
N SER A 363 -9.01 -9.83 -9.95
CA SER A 363 -9.05 -11.25 -10.14
C SER A 363 -10.17 -11.87 -9.28
N GLY A 364 -10.96 -12.71 -9.93
CA GLY A 364 -12.10 -13.40 -9.33
C GLY A 364 -13.46 -12.75 -9.57
N PHE A 365 -13.58 -11.43 -9.74
CA PHE A 365 -14.89 -10.85 -10.04
C PHE A 365 -15.29 -11.09 -11.50
N GLU A 366 -16.56 -11.39 -11.73
CA GLU A 366 -17.11 -11.25 -13.08
C GLU A 366 -17.08 -9.78 -13.46
N THR A 367 -16.82 -9.49 -14.73
CA THR A 367 -16.60 -8.13 -15.23
C THR A 367 -17.76 -7.20 -14.87
N ASP A 368 -19.01 -7.62 -15.10
CA ASP A 368 -20.19 -6.79 -14.84
C ASP A 368 -20.29 -6.43 -13.34
N VAL A 369 -20.12 -7.40 -12.45
CA VAL A 369 -20.14 -7.19 -10.99
C VAL A 369 -19.00 -6.30 -10.52
N LEU A 370 -17.81 -6.43 -11.12
CA LEU A 370 -16.68 -5.55 -10.83
C LEU A 370 -17.02 -4.10 -11.21
N TYR A 371 -17.55 -3.88 -12.40
CA TYR A 371 -17.83 -2.53 -12.88
C TYR A 371 -19.06 -1.89 -12.24
N GLU A 372 -20.05 -2.66 -11.78
CA GLU A 372 -21.10 -2.15 -10.88
C GLU A 372 -20.50 -1.57 -9.59
N LYS A 373 -19.54 -2.29 -8.99
CA LYS A 373 -18.82 -1.81 -7.80
C LYS A 373 -17.96 -0.59 -8.11
N VAL A 374 -17.27 -0.57 -9.26
CA VAL A 374 -16.48 0.59 -9.71
C VAL A 374 -17.38 1.81 -9.91
N ALA A 375 -18.50 1.67 -10.61
CA ALA A 375 -19.47 2.74 -10.81
C ALA A 375 -19.96 3.30 -9.46
N LYS A 376 -20.33 2.41 -8.53
CA LYS A 376 -20.71 2.80 -7.18
C LYS A 376 -19.60 3.58 -6.46
N LEU A 377 -18.36 3.11 -6.50
CA LEU A 377 -17.21 3.84 -5.93
C LEU A 377 -17.08 5.25 -6.54
N LEU A 378 -17.15 5.39 -7.86
CA LEU A 378 -17.04 6.68 -8.53
C LEU A 378 -18.17 7.65 -8.14
N SER A 379 -19.40 7.14 -8.01
CA SER A 379 -20.55 7.94 -7.54
C SER A 379 -20.43 8.35 -6.08
N ASP A 380 -20.07 7.41 -5.19
CA ASP A 380 -19.92 7.67 -3.75
C ASP A 380 -18.84 8.74 -3.51
N HIS A 381 -17.75 8.70 -4.29
CA HIS A 381 -16.70 9.72 -4.29
C HIS A 381 -17.05 10.98 -5.10
N ARG A 382 -18.29 11.18 -5.57
CA ARG A 382 -18.74 12.40 -6.28
C ARG A 382 -17.77 12.86 -7.37
N ILE A 383 -17.28 11.93 -8.18
CA ILE A 383 -16.38 12.24 -9.29
C ILE A 383 -17.16 13.05 -10.32
N SER A 384 -16.62 14.21 -10.71
CA SER A 384 -17.29 15.14 -11.63
C SER A 384 -17.23 14.65 -13.08
N GLN A 385 -16.11 14.03 -13.45
CA GLN A 385 -15.84 13.54 -14.79
C GLN A 385 -14.99 12.27 -14.75
N VAL A 386 -15.33 11.31 -15.61
CA VAL A 386 -14.59 10.05 -15.75
C VAL A 386 -14.12 9.92 -17.18
N ILE A 387 -12.81 9.81 -17.39
CA ILE A 387 -12.21 9.47 -18.67
C ILE A 387 -11.82 8.00 -18.61
N GLY A 388 -12.54 7.15 -19.34
CA GLY A 388 -12.28 5.71 -19.39
C GLY A 388 -11.41 5.37 -20.60
N ILE A 389 -10.28 4.69 -20.39
CA ILE A 389 -9.41 4.26 -21.48
C ILE A 389 -9.29 2.73 -21.48
N GLY A 390 -9.91 2.10 -22.47
CA GLY A 390 -9.94 0.65 -22.61
C GLY A 390 -11.28 0.15 -23.13
N GLU A 391 -11.26 -1.04 -23.71
CA GLU A 391 -12.46 -1.61 -24.32
C GLU A 391 -13.48 -2.02 -23.26
N THR A 392 -13.02 -2.55 -22.13
CA THR A 392 -13.89 -3.06 -21.07
C THR A 392 -14.57 -1.91 -20.34
N ILE A 393 -13.80 -0.93 -19.86
CA ILE A 393 -14.33 0.25 -19.16
C ILE A 393 -15.23 1.07 -20.06
N GLY A 394 -14.88 1.22 -21.34
CA GLY A 394 -15.68 1.94 -22.32
C GLY A 394 -17.07 1.35 -22.50
N ARG A 395 -17.19 0.01 -22.43
CA ARG A 395 -18.48 -0.70 -22.52
C ARG A 395 -19.24 -0.66 -21.21
N GLN A 396 -18.56 -0.93 -20.10
CA GLN A 396 -19.18 -1.17 -18.79
C GLN A 396 -19.63 0.13 -18.09
N LEU A 397 -18.97 1.25 -18.36
CA LEU A 397 -19.35 2.57 -17.81
C LEU A 397 -20.04 3.47 -18.86
N ALA A 398 -20.52 2.91 -19.97
CA ALA A 398 -21.13 3.69 -21.06
C ALA A 398 -22.27 4.61 -20.58
N ASP A 399 -23.08 4.13 -19.63
CA ASP A 399 -24.21 4.87 -19.06
C ASP A 399 -23.83 5.71 -17.82
N PHE A 400 -22.55 5.73 -17.42
CA PHE A 400 -22.10 6.50 -16.28
C PHE A 400 -22.13 8.01 -16.59
N PRO A 401 -22.66 8.87 -15.70
CA PRO A 401 -22.73 10.31 -15.96
C PRO A 401 -21.36 10.95 -16.19
N ASN A 402 -21.26 11.86 -17.17
CA ASN A 402 -20.02 12.56 -17.53
C ASN A 402 -18.84 11.61 -17.81
N PHE A 403 -19.13 10.47 -18.46
CA PHE A 403 -18.14 9.50 -18.91
C PHE A 403 -17.67 9.78 -20.34
N PHE A 404 -16.36 9.76 -20.54
CA PHE A 404 -15.70 9.99 -21.83
C PHE A 404 -14.83 8.78 -22.18
N PRO A 405 -15.31 7.86 -23.04
CA PRO A 405 -14.59 6.64 -23.40
C PRO A 405 -13.55 6.86 -24.51
N TYR A 406 -12.40 6.21 -24.37
CA TYR A 406 -11.36 6.09 -25.38
C TYR A 406 -10.87 4.65 -25.47
N LYS A 407 -10.52 4.19 -26.67
CA LYS A 407 -9.98 2.83 -26.84
C LYS A 407 -8.55 2.69 -26.35
N THR A 408 -7.75 3.75 -26.49
CA THR A 408 -6.31 3.75 -26.22
C THR A 408 -5.85 5.10 -25.69
N THR A 409 -4.71 5.12 -25.00
CA THR A 409 -4.07 6.35 -24.51
C THR A 409 -3.73 7.29 -25.65
N THR A 410 -3.24 6.77 -26.77
CA THR A 410 -2.99 7.57 -27.98
C THR A 410 -4.26 8.23 -28.51
N ALA A 411 -5.39 7.51 -28.53
CA ALA A 411 -6.66 8.08 -28.96
C ALA A 411 -7.14 9.20 -28.03
N PHE A 412 -6.96 9.03 -26.71
CA PHE A 412 -7.24 10.08 -25.74
C PHE A 412 -6.37 11.32 -25.97
N LEU A 413 -5.04 11.15 -26.05
CA LEU A 413 -4.10 12.24 -26.26
C LEU A 413 -4.33 12.99 -27.58
N ALA A 414 -4.75 12.29 -28.64
CA ALA A 414 -5.07 12.92 -29.93
C ALA A 414 -6.35 13.79 -29.89
N HIS A 415 -7.30 13.48 -29.01
CA HIS A 415 -8.55 14.24 -28.85
C HIS A 415 -8.46 15.28 -27.72
N TYR A 416 -7.37 15.28 -26.95
CA TYR A 416 -7.15 16.28 -25.92
C TYR A 416 -7.15 17.69 -26.51
N LYS A 417 -7.91 18.58 -25.88
CA LYS A 417 -7.95 20.01 -26.23
C LYS A 417 -7.25 20.79 -25.14
N ALA A 418 -6.43 21.78 -25.52
CA ALA A 418 -5.85 22.71 -24.57
C ALA A 418 -6.98 23.37 -23.74
N GLY A 419 -6.86 23.34 -22.41
CA GLY A 419 -7.90 23.81 -21.50
C GLY A 419 -9.02 22.81 -21.21
N ALA A 420 -8.90 21.54 -21.64
CA ALA A 420 -9.86 20.49 -21.29
C ALA A 420 -9.93 20.23 -19.78
N PHE A 421 -8.82 20.49 -19.09
CA PHE A 421 -8.77 20.56 -17.63
C PHE A 421 -8.41 21.96 -17.17
N ASP A 422 -9.10 22.42 -16.13
CA ASP A 422 -8.89 23.73 -15.52
C ASP A 422 -9.36 23.71 -14.06
N ASN A 423 -8.51 24.20 -13.14
CA ASN A 423 -8.82 24.32 -11.72
C ASN A 423 -9.43 23.05 -11.10
N GLU A 424 -8.84 21.89 -11.37
CA GLU A 424 -9.37 20.60 -10.90
C GLU A 424 -8.30 19.64 -10.38
N THR A 425 -8.73 18.69 -9.55
CA THR A 425 -7.86 17.60 -9.08
C THR A 425 -8.10 16.37 -9.96
N ILE A 426 -7.05 15.86 -10.61
CA ILE A 426 -7.08 14.75 -11.56
C ILE A 426 -6.38 13.54 -10.95
N LEU A 427 -7.11 12.44 -10.75
CA LEU A 427 -6.52 11.14 -10.41
C LEU A 427 -6.25 10.36 -11.70
N VAL A 428 -4.99 10.02 -11.95
CA VAL A 428 -4.59 9.19 -13.10
C VAL A 428 -4.29 7.79 -12.59
N LYS A 429 -5.16 6.83 -12.90
CA LYS A 429 -5.02 5.44 -12.45
C LYS A 429 -5.15 4.46 -13.60
N GLY A 430 -4.09 3.69 -13.85
CA GLY A 430 -4.04 2.81 -15.01
C GLY A 430 -3.22 1.56 -14.80
N ALA A 431 -3.62 0.46 -15.45
CA ALA A 431 -2.77 -0.69 -15.60
C ALA A 431 -1.64 -0.36 -16.58
N ARG A 432 -0.45 -0.89 -16.32
CA ARG A 432 0.75 -0.56 -17.09
C ARG A 432 0.60 -0.76 -18.60
N SER A 433 -0.15 -1.76 -19.05
CA SER A 433 -0.41 -2.01 -20.48
C SER A 433 -1.03 -0.81 -21.21
N PHE A 434 -1.65 0.12 -20.49
CA PHE A 434 -2.25 1.33 -21.03
C PHE A 434 -1.31 2.54 -21.08
N ARG A 435 -0.10 2.46 -20.49
CA ARG A 435 0.90 3.53 -20.57
C ARG A 435 0.41 4.92 -20.11
N PHE A 436 -0.27 4.96 -18.97
CA PHE A 436 -0.78 6.22 -18.40
C PHE A 436 0.33 7.16 -17.91
N ASP A 437 1.57 6.67 -17.80
CA ASP A 437 2.77 7.49 -17.62
C ASP A 437 2.85 8.62 -18.67
N GLU A 438 2.44 8.33 -19.91
CA GLU A 438 2.41 9.31 -21.00
C GLU A 438 1.37 10.41 -20.75
N ILE A 439 0.24 10.08 -20.14
CA ILE A 439 -0.81 11.05 -19.78
C ILE A 439 -0.31 11.96 -18.67
N VAL A 440 0.35 11.40 -17.65
CA VAL A 440 0.91 12.18 -16.56
C VAL A 440 1.93 13.17 -17.09
N VAL A 441 2.92 12.73 -17.88
CA VAL A 441 3.92 13.60 -18.50
C VAL A 441 3.29 14.70 -19.36
N PHE A 442 2.18 14.39 -20.02
CA PHE A 442 1.46 15.35 -20.88
C PHE A 442 0.70 16.41 -20.07
N LEU A 443 0.10 16.02 -18.94
CA LEU A 443 -0.67 16.92 -18.07
C LEU A 443 0.19 17.66 -17.04
N GLU A 444 1.36 17.14 -16.71
CA GLU A 444 2.29 17.73 -15.75
C GLU A 444 2.77 19.09 -16.24
N GLU A 445 2.82 20.05 -15.32
CA GLU A 445 3.32 21.38 -15.61
C GLU A 445 4.80 21.30 -15.97
N LYS A 446 5.14 21.68 -17.21
CA LYS A 446 6.54 21.69 -17.67
C LYS A 446 7.28 22.89 -17.08
N THR A 447 7.70 22.77 -15.82
CA THR A 447 8.68 23.69 -15.25
C THR A 447 10.08 23.29 -15.74
N HIS A 448 10.73 24.13 -16.54
CA HIS A 448 12.19 24.12 -16.52
C HIS A 448 12.61 24.64 -15.14
N GLU A 449 13.28 23.82 -14.33
CA GLU A 449 14.38 24.25 -13.44
C GLU A 449 14.81 23.18 -12.43
N THR A 450 16.07 23.34 -12.01
CA THR A 450 16.68 22.91 -10.75
C THR A 450 15.69 22.42 -9.69
N VAL A 451 15.81 21.14 -9.32
CA VAL A 451 14.94 20.50 -8.33
C VAL A 451 15.34 20.93 -6.93
N LEU A 452 14.39 21.52 -6.18
CA LEU A 452 14.46 21.66 -4.73
C LEU A 452 13.52 20.61 -4.10
N GLU A 453 14.09 19.52 -3.59
CA GLU A 453 13.31 18.54 -2.83
C GLU A 453 13.07 19.03 -1.41
N ILE A 454 11.83 19.40 -1.12
CA ILE A 454 11.40 19.73 0.24
C ILE A 454 10.91 18.45 0.91
N ASN A 455 11.72 17.88 1.79
CA ASN A 455 11.33 16.71 2.56
C ASN A 455 10.35 17.12 3.68
N LEU A 456 9.06 17.11 3.36
CA LEU A 456 8.00 17.39 4.33
C LEU A 456 8.06 16.43 5.53
N ASN A 457 8.49 15.18 5.35
CA ASN A 457 8.67 14.26 6.48
C ASN A 457 9.81 14.70 7.40
N ALA A 458 10.88 15.27 6.88
CA ALA A 458 11.95 15.84 7.71
C ALA A 458 11.46 17.08 8.47
N ILE A 459 10.65 17.94 7.83
CA ILE A 459 10.03 19.09 8.50
C ILE A 459 9.06 18.62 9.60
N LEU A 460 8.22 17.63 9.30
CA LEU A 460 7.29 17.02 10.25
C LEU A 460 8.03 16.29 11.38
N HIS A 461 9.08 15.54 11.05
CA HIS A 461 9.96 14.89 12.02
C HIS A 461 10.59 15.93 12.95
N ASN A 462 11.13 17.02 12.41
CA ASN A 462 11.73 18.08 13.20
C ASN A 462 10.68 18.78 14.07
N LEU A 463 9.51 19.09 13.51
CA LEU A 463 8.40 19.66 14.28
C LEU A 463 7.97 18.71 15.41
N ASN A 464 7.84 17.42 15.13
CA ASN A 464 7.47 16.40 16.12
C ASN A 464 8.57 16.20 17.17
N PHE A 465 9.84 16.25 16.77
CA PHE A 465 10.99 16.21 17.66
C PHE A 465 10.99 17.39 18.64
N TYR A 466 10.77 18.61 18.15
CA TYR A 466 10.68 19.78 19.01
C TYR A 466 9.39 19.75 19.86
N LYS A 467 8.25 19.35 19.29
CA LYS A 467 6.99 19.13 20.03
C LYS A 467 7.16 18.15 21.18
N ALA A 468 7.85 17.04 20.98
CA ALA A 468 8.08 16.02 22.00
C ALA A 468 8.91 16.52 23.20
N LYS A 469 9.63 17.63 23.04
CA LYS A 469 10.41 18.27 24.11
C LYS A 469 9.64 19.35 24.87
N LEU A 470 8.42 19.67 24.43
CA LEU A 470 7.58 20.72 24.99
C LEU A 470 6.43 20.11 25.80
N ARG A 471 5.89 20.86 26.77
CA ARG A 471 4.70 20.44 27.50
C ARG A 471 3.47 20.54 26.60
N ALA A 472 2.46 19.71 26.82
CA ALA A 472 1.28 19.60 25.96
C ALA A 472 0.52 20.94 25.80
N GLU A 473 0.56 21.81 26.81
CA GLU A 473 -0.03 23.15 26.81
C GLU A 473 0.80 24.22 26.10
N THR A 474 2.04 23.91 25.69
CA THR A 474 2.95 24.88 25.07
C THR A 474 2.60 25.09 23.61
N LYS A 475 2.17 26.31 23.26
CA LYS A 475 1.87 26.68 21.88
C LYS A 475 3.14 26.85 21.05
N ILE A 476 3.07 26.48 19.78
CA ILE A 476 4.22 26.48 18.87
C ILE A 476 3.94 27.36 17.66
N MET A 477 4.88 28.27 17.39
CA MET A 477 4.92 29.06 16.17
C MET A 477 5.99 28.49 15.24
N VAL A 478 5.64 28.22 13.98
CA VAL A 478 6.60 27.83 12.95
C VAL A 478 6.83 29.01 12.02
N MET A 479 8.08 29.48 11.97
CA MET A 479 8.50 30.58 11.09
C MET A 479 9.06 30.03 9.77
N VAL A 480 8.51 30.48 8.65
CA VAL A 480 9.01 30.16 7.31
C VAL A 480 9.81 31.37 6.79
N LYS A 481 11.09 31.17 6.43
CA LYS A 481 11.98 32.23 5.93
C LYS A 481 11.81 32.47 4.41
N ALA A 482 11.95 33.73 4.01
CA ALA A 482 11.61 34.29 2.69
C ALA A 482 12.30 33.67 1.45
N PHE A 483 13.32 32.81 1.59
CA PHE A 483 13.83 32.03 0.44
C PHE A 483 12.95 30.83 0.07
N GLY A 484 11.85 30.59 0.80
CA GLY A 484 10.76 29.68 0.39
C GLY A 484 9.74 30.27 -0.58
N TYR A 485 10.01 31.45 -1.18
CA TYR A 485 9.17 32.00 -2.25
C TYR A 485 9.52 31.33 -3.58
N GLY A 486 8.53 30.63 -4.14
CA GLY A 486 8.57 30.10 -5.51
C GLY A 486 7.99 28.70 -5.63
N SER A 487 8.15 27.86 -4.60
CA SER A 487 7.74 26.46 -4.66
C SER A 487 7.55 25.85 -3.27
N GLY A 488 6.44 25.16 -3.05
CA GLY A 488 6.20 24.36 -1.83
C GLY A 488 5.60 25.11 -0.62
N SER A 489 5.37 26.43 -0.70
CA SER A 489 4.91 27.23 0.45
C SER A 489 3.47 26.87 0.88
N TYR A 490 2.61 26.56 -0.09
CA TYR A 490 1.26 26.07 0.18
C TYR A 490 1.29 24.66 0.81
N GLU A 491 2.13 23.76 0.31
CA GLU A 491 2.29 22.39 0.78
C GLU A 491 2.86 22.36 2.20
N ILE A 492 3.87 23.18 2.49
CA ILE A 492 4.43 23.35 3.84
C ILE A 492 3.35 23.91 4.78
N ALA A 493 2.65 24.99 4.38
CA ALA A 493 1.61 25.59 5.21
C ALA A 493 0.46 24.59 5.48
N LYS A 494 0.02 23.84 4.46
CA LYS A 494 -1.00 22.80 4.57
C LYS A 494 -0.52 21.64 5.45
N ALA A 495 0.71 21.16 5.29
CA ALA A 495 1.28 20.10 6.13
C ALA A 495 1.41 20.52 7.60
N LEU A 496 1.88 21.75 7.86
CA LEU A 496 1.98 22.31 9.21
C LEU A 496 0.60 22.56 9.84
N SER A 497 -0.37 23.02 9.04
CA SER A 497 -1.78 23.16 9.45
C SER A 497 -2.39 21.81 9.81
N HIS A 498 -2.13 20.76 9.00
CA HIS A 498 -2.54 19.38 9.30
C HIS A 498 -1.96 18.87 10.63
N GLN A 499 -0.76 19.32 11.01
CA GLN A 499 -0.16 19.03 12.32
C GLN A 499 -0.63 19.94 13.45
N LYS A 500 -1.63 20.80 13.22
CA LYS A 500 -2.19 21.73 14.20
C LYS A 500 -1.11 22.55 14.91
N VAL A 501 -0.20 23.14 14.15
CA VAL A 501 0.68 24.19 14.68
C VAL A 501 -0.18 25.38 15.11
N ASP A 502 0.07 25.96 16.29
CA ASP A 502 -0.76 27.02 16.85
C ASP A 502 -0.65 28.33 16.06
N TYR A 503 0.54 28.63 15.54
CA TYR A 503 0.79 29.84 14.75
C TYR A 503 1.74 29.55 13.57
N LEU A 504 1.39 30.08 12.39
CA LEU A 504 2.31 30.14 11.26
C LEU A 504 2.79 31.57 11.13
N GLY A 505 4.10 31.78 11.13
CA GLY A 505 4.71 33.08 10.95
C GLY A 505 5.54 33.14 9.67
N VAL A 506 5.64 34.34 9.09
CA VAL A 506 6.38 34.61 7.85
C VAL A 506 7.36 35.74 8.12
N ALA A 507 8.64 35.54 7.80
CA ALA A 507 9.65 36.60 7.87
C ALA A 507 9.70 37.34 6.52
N PHE A 508 9.63 38.68 6.53
CA PHE A 508 9.70 39.55 5.35
C PHE A 508 11.06 40.25 5.28
N ALA A 509 11.60 40.45 4.07
CA ALA A 509 12.93 41.02 3.84
C ALA A 509 13.05 42.56 3.98
N ASP A 510 12.23 43.15 4.87
CA ASP A 510 12.74 44.15 5.83
C ASP A 510 13.15 43.40 7.12
N GLU A 511 13.90 42.32 6.86
CA GLU A 511 14.78 41.45 7.65
C GLU A 511 15.54 40.49 6.70
#